data_AF-A0A972MF62-F1
#
_entry.id   AF-A0A972MF62-F1
#
_cell.length_a   1.000
_cell.length_b   1.000
_cell.length_c   1.000
_cell.angle_alpha   90.00
_cell.angle_beta   90.00
_cell.angle_gamma   90.00
#
_symmetry.space_group_name_H-M   'P 1'
#
loop_
_entity.id
_entity.type
_entity.pdbx_description
1 polymer ?
#
loop_
_entity_poly.entity_id
_entity_poly.type
_entity_poly.pdbx_seq_one_letter_code
_entity_poly.pdbx_strand_id
1 'polypeptide(L)'
;MNNKISIKNASENNLKNIDVEIEHNTITVVTGVSGSGKSSLAYDIICNEAQRRYLSSFSTHARQYLKRLKRPDVEQITGLPPAIS
;
A
#
# COMPACT_ATOMS: atom_id res chain seq x y z
N MET A 1 -18.24 9.86 -0.93
CA MET A 1 -16.97 9.68 -0.20
C MET A 1 -16.50 8.26 -0.48
N ASN A 2 -15.26 8.06 -0.92
CA ASN A 2 -14.71 6.69 -1.04
C ASN A 2 -14.49 6.16 0.38
N ASN A 3 -15.32 5.22 0.82
CA ASN A 3 -15.26 4.64 2.16
C ASN A 3 -14.33 3.42 2.25
N LYS A 4 -13.54 3.15 1.20
CA LYS A 4 -12.69 1.98 1.12
C LYS A 4 -11.36 2.27 0.43
N ILE A 5 -10.35 1.51 0.83
CA ILE A 5 -9.11 1.33 0.09
C ILE A 5 -9.36 0.25 -0.95
N SER A 6 -9.08 0.53 -2.21
CA SER A 6 -9.18 -0.47 -3.30
C SER A 6 -7.84 -0.62 -3.97
N ILE A 7 -7.38 -1.87 -4.07
CA ILE A 7 -6.14 -2.29 -4.71
C ILE A 7 -6.55 -3.18 -5.88
N LYS A 8 -6.10 -2.81 -7.08
CA LYS A 8 -6.38 -3.54 -8.32
C LYS A 8 -5.13 -4.24 -8.82
N ASN A 9 -5.31 -5.51 -9.19
CA ASN A 9 -4.33 -6.33 -9.88
C ASN A 9 -2.97 -6.32 -9.17
N ALA A 10 -2.97 -6.62 -7.87
CA ALA A 10 -1.76 -6.67 -7.07
C ALA A 10 -0.93 -7.91 -7.38
N SER A 11 0.33 -7.69 -7.76
CA SER A 11 1.27 -8.72 -8.19
C SER A 11 2.63 -8.63 -7.48
N GLU A 12 2.76 -7.85 -6.40
CA GLU A 12 4.00 -7.77 -5.62
C GLU A 12 4.39 -9.15 -5.07
N ASN A 13 5.66 -9.51 -5.23
CA ASN A 13 6.22 -10.82 -4.84
C ASN A 13 5.47 -12.00 -5.47
N ASN A 14 4.72 -12.75 -4.65
CA ASN A 14 4.02 -13.97 -5.07
C ASN A 14 2.50 -13.80 -5.14
N LEU A 15 2.00 -12.57 -5.04
CA LEU A 15 0.59 -12.26 -5.27
C LEU A 15 0.22 -12.56 -6.73
N LYS A 16 -0.94 -13.16 -6.92
CA LYS A 16 -1.41 -13.65 -8.23
C LYS A 16 -2.48 -12.72 -8.80
N ASN A 17 -2.11 -11.47 -9.07
CA ASN A 17 -2.97 -10.48 -9.72
C ASN A 17 -4.31 -10.29 -8.98
N ILE A 18 -4.25 -10.09 -7.65
CA ILE A 18 -5.44 -10.06 -6.80
C ILE A 18 -6.05 -8.67 -6.72
N ASP A 19 -7.37 -8.62 -6.61
CA ASP A 19 -8.13 -7.41 -6.26
C ASP A 19 -8.52 -7.46 -4.78
N VAL A 20 -8.32 -6.36 -4.06
CA VAL A 20 -8.63 -6.26 -2.63
C VAL A 20 -9.36 -4.96 -2.33
N GLU A 21 -10.39 -5.04 -1.49
CA GLU A 21 -11.09 -3.89 -0.93
C GLU A 21 -11.06 -3.96 0.59
N ILE A 22 -10.73 -2.84 1.25
CA ILE A 22 -10.62 -2.71 2.71
C ILE A 22 -11.45 -1.51 3.14
N GLU A 23 -12.44 -1.73 4.00
CA GLU A 23 -13.29 -0.66 4.53
C GLU A 23 -12.51 0.26 5.48
N HIS A 24 -12.67 1.58 5.30
CA HIS A 24 -12.13 2.55 6.22
C HIS A 24 -12.79 2.45 7.60
N ASN A 25 -12.08 2.93 8.62
CA ASN A 25 -12.56 2.99 10.01
C ASN A 25 -12.91 1.61 10.60
N THR A 26 -12.28 0.56 10.11
CA THR A 26 -12.41 -0.80 10.65
C THR A 26 -11.05 -1.36 11.05
N ILE A 27 -11.06 -2.31 11.98
CA ILE A 27 -9.89 -3.15 12.25
C ILE A 27 -9.98 -4.34 11.30
N THR A 28 -9.19 -4.30 10.23
CA THR A 28 -9.11 -5.39 9.25
C THR A 28 -7.91 -6.28 9.56
N VAL A 29 -8.14 -7.60 9.62
CA VAL A 29 -7.10 -8.61 9.88
C VAL A 29 -6.79 -9.37 8.60
N VAL A 30 -5.51 -9.39 8.21
CA VAL A 30 -5.01 -10.20 7.09
C VAL A 30 -4.40 -11.49 7.63
N THR A 31 -5.00 -12.64 7.30
CA THR A 31 -4.61 -13.97 7.82
C THR A 31 -4.38 -14.99 6.69
N GLY A 32 -3.83 -16.16 7.04
CA GLY A 32 -3.45 -17.22 6.10
C GLY A 32 -2.12 -17.89 6.42
N VAL A 33 -1.83 -19.02 5.77
CA VAL A 33 -0.61 -19.83 5.97
C VAL A 33 0.68 -19.08 5.62
N SER A 34 1.82 -19.52 6.15
CA SER A 34 3.12 -18.94 5.79
C SER A 34 3.34 -18.96 4.26
N GLY A 35 3.88 -17.88 3.70
CA GLY A 35 4.08 -17.74 2.26
C GLY A 35 2.81 -17.39 1.45
N SER A 36 1.65 -17.18 2.06
CA SER A 36 0.41 -16.86 1.32
C SER A 36 0.32 -15.43 0.75
N GLY A 37 1.34 -14.58 0.96
CA GLY A 37 1.34 -13.19 0.48
C GLY A 37 0.78 -12.14 1.45
N LYS A 38 0.51 -12.50 2.73
CA LYS A 38 0.00 -11.54 3.75
C LYS A 38 0.90 -10.32 3.91
N SER A 39 2.19 -10.56 4.13
CA SER A 39 3.17 -9.49 4.33
C SER A 39 3.35 -8.67 3.07
N SER A 40 3.24 -9.29 1.90
CA SER A 40 3.28 -8.59 0.62
C SER A 40 2.12 -7.62 0.46
N LEU A 41 0.90 -8.04 0.84
CA LEU A 41 -0.26 -7.15 0.83
C LEU A 41 -0.15 -6.05 1.91
N ALA A 42 0.08 -6.42 3.17
CA ALA A 42 -0.01 -5.49 4.30
C ALA A 42 1.19 -4.54 4.40
N TYR A 43 2.40 -5.05 4.24
CA TYR A 43 3.63 -4.26 4.38
C TYR A 43 4.13 -3.77 3.03
N ASP A 44 4.40 -4.68 2.09
CA ASP A 44 5.10 -4.33 0.85
C ASP A 44 4.27 -3.42 -0.06
N ILE A 45 2.95 -3.60 -0.06
CA ILE A 45 2.01 -2.77 -0.80
C ILE A 45 1.45 -1.66 0.09
N ILE A 46 0.62 -1.97 1.09
CA ILE A 46 -0.18 -0.95 1.80
C ILE A 46 0.71 0.01 2.59
N CYS A 47 1.56 -0.51 3.47
CA CYS A 47 2.40 0.32 4.35
C CYS A 47 3.40 1.16 3.52
N ASN A 48 4.14 0.53 2.62
CA ASN A 48 5.13 1.22 1.80
C ASN A 48 4.51 2.29 0.89
N GLU A 49 3.35 2.02 0.27
CA GLU A 49 2.68 3.01 -0.57
C GLU A 49 2.12 4.18 0.26
N ALA A 50 1.57 3.92 1.44
CA ALA A 50 1.10 4.96 2.33
C ALA A 50 2.26 5.87 2.79
N GLN A 51 3.41 5.27 3.14
CA GLN A 51 4.63 6.01 3.47
C GLN A 51 5.18 6.77 2.26
N ARG A 52 5.16 6.17 1.06
CA ARG A 52 5.59 6.83 -0.18
C ARG A 52 4.72 8.05 -0.48
N ARG A 53 3.40 7.95 -0.28
CA ARG A 53 2.46 9.08 -0.42
C ARG A 53 2.79 10.19 0.57
N TYR A 54 3.06 9.85 1.83
CA TYR A 54 3.50 10.81 2.84
C TYR A 54 4.82 11.50 2.49
N LEU A 55 5.83 10.76 2.03
CA LEU A 55 7.10 11.36 1.57
C LEU A 55 6.91 12.20 0.30
N SER A 56 5.92 11.89 -0.53
CA SER A 56 5.63 12.63 -1.75
C SER A 56 4.94 13.97 -1.51
N SER A 57 4.31 14.19 -0.34
CA SER A 57 3.68 15.46 0.01
C SER A 57 4.66 16.55 0.45
N PHE A 58 5.95 16.23 0.61
CA PHE A 58 6.98 17.21 0.90
C PHE A 58 7.42 17.98 -0.36
N SER A 59 8.00 19.16 -0.15
CA SER A 59 8.55 20.00 -1.23
C SER A 59 9.65 19.27 -2.01
N THR A 60 9.86 19.68 -3.26
CA THR A 60 10.91 19.13 -4.13
C THR A 60 12.31 19.20 -3.51
N HIS A 61 12.58 20.24 -2.72
CA HIS A 61 13.85 20.39 -2.01
C HIS A 61 14.01 19.36 -0.89
N ALA A 62 12.98 19.17 -0.06
CA ALA A 62 13.02 18.17 1.02
C ALA A 62 13.17 16.74 0.48
N ARG A 63 12.58 16.44 -0.70
CA ARG A 63 12.69 15.12 -1.35
C ARG A 63 14.12 14.71 -1.72
N GLN A 64 15.10 15.62 -1.77
CA GLN A 64 16.50 15.26 -2.03
C GLN A 64 17.13 14.45 -0.88
N TYR A 65 16.64 14.65 0.35
CA TYR A 65 17.16 14.00 1.56
C TYR A 65 16.30 12.79 1.99
N LEU A 66 15.17 12.57 1.32
CA LEU A 66 14.23 11.50 1.68
C LEU A 66 14.52 10.22 0.89
N LYS A 67 14.39 9.08 1.57
CA LYS A 67 14.51 7.76 0.95
C LYS A 67 13.46 7.61 -0.16
N ARG A 68 13.90 7.28 -1.37
CA ARG A 68 12.99 6.89 -2.46
C ARG A 68 12.46 5.50 -2.17
N LEU A 69 11.18 5.42 -1.82
CA LEU A 69 10.48 4.14 -1.71
C LEU A 69 10.05 3.66 -3.09
N LYS A 70 10.29 2.37 -3.38
CA LYS A 70 9.84 1.70 -4.59
C LYS A 70 8.31 1.76 -4.63
N ARG A 71 7.73 1.98 -5.81
CA ARG A 71 6.29 1.77 -6.01
C ARG A 71 6.02 0.26 -5.99
N PRO A 72 4.96 -0.20 -5.31
CA PRO A 72 4.58 -1.60 -5.39
C PRO A 72 4.08 -1.95 -6.79
N ASP A 73 4.23 -3.22 -7.15
CA ASP A 73 3.78 -3.83 -8.40
C ASP A 73 2.28 -4.11 -8.31
N VAL A 74 1.49 -3.08 -8.65
CA VAL A 74 0.02 -3.04 -8.64
C VAL A 74 -0.46 -2.17 -9.80
N GLU A 75 -1.63 -2.45 -10.35
CA GLU A 75 -2.21 -1.62 -11.43
C GLU A 75 -2.73 -0.29 -10.88
N GLN A 76 -3.49 -0.33 -9.78
CA GLN A 76 -4.08 0.87 -9.19
C GLN A 76 -4.30 0.72 -7.69
N ILE A 77 -4.07 1.81 -6.94
CA ILE A 77 -4.48 1.93 -5.54
C ILE A 77 -5.26 3.24 -5.35
N THR A 78 -6.51 3.13 -4.90
CA THR A 78 -7.38 4.26 -4.57
C THR A 78 -7.80 4.21 -3.10
N GLY A 79 -8.18 5.37 -2.54
CA GLY A 79 -8.64 5.46 -1.14
C GLY A 79 -7.54 5.34 -0.07
N LEU A 80 -6.32 4.93 -0.40
CA LEU A 80 -5.23 4.82 0.58
C LEU A 80 -4.70 6.21 1.04
N PRO A 81 -4.85 6.59 2.32
CA PRO A 81 -4.30 7.85 2.84
C PRO A 81 -2.77 7.79 2.97
N PRO A 82 -2.08 8.94 2.99
CA PRO A 82 -0.68 8.99 3.40
C PRO A 82 -0.56 8.62 4.88
N ALA A 83 0.49 7.88 5.25
CA ALA A 83 0.72 7.47 6.63
C ALA A 83 2.19 7.64 7.04
N ILE A 84 2.40 7.86 8.34
CA ILE A 84 3.71 7.75 9.00
C ILE A 84 3.91 6.31 9.49
N SER A 85 5.18 5.90 9.65
CA SER A 85 5.53 4.55 10.10
C SER A 85 5.20 4.31 11.57
#